data_AF-A0A182S5X8-F1
#
_entry.id   AF-A0A182S5X8-F1
#
_cell.length_a   1.000
_cell.length_b   1.000
_cell.length_c   1.000
_cell.angle_alpha   90.00
_cell.angle_beta   90.00
_cell.angle_gamma   90.00
#
_symmetry.space_group_name_H-M   'P 1'
#
loop_
_entity.id
_entity.type
_entity.pdbx_description
1 polymer ?
#
loop_
_entity_poly.entity_id
_entity_poly.type
_entity_poly.pdbx_seq_one_letter_code
_entity_poly.pdbx_strand_id
1 'polypeptide(L)'
;MKSKYLSNPDYNFEKVNRASMACGPMVKWAIAQVEYADMLKRVEPLRDELSSLERQADTNIKHGKEVKELIAQLEQSIAAYKEEYAQLISQAQAIKTDLENVQAKVD
;
A
#
# COMPACT_ATOMS: atom_id res chain seq x y z
N MET A 1 6.92 17.83 -34.77
CA MET A 1 6.32 16.92 -35.77
C MET A 1 4.84 17.25 -36.02
N LYS A 2 3.99 17.26 -34.97
CA LYS A 2 2.55 17.60 -35.07
C LYS A 2 2.23 18.93 -35.76
N SER A 3 2.87 20.02 -35.33
CA SER A 3 2.66 21.38 -35.88
C SER A 3 3.18 21.60 -37.32
N LYS A 4 3.94 20.66 -37.89
CA LYS A 4 4.61 20.86 -39.20
C LYS A 4 4.10 19.90 -40.27
N TYR A 5 3.56 18.74 -39.90
CA TYR A 5 3.10 17.71 -40.83
C TYR A 5 1.66 17.25 -40.56
N LEU A 6 1.29 16.94 -39.30
CA LEU A 6 -0.04 16.43 -38.94
C LEU A 6 -1.14 17.50 -38.86
N SER A 7 -0.76 18.78 -38.89
CA SER A 7 -1.67 19.93 -38.93
C SER A 7 -2.03 20.34 -40.36
N ASN A 8 -1.37 19.74 -41.36
CA ASN A 8 -1.70 19.96 -42.75
C ASN A 8 -2.88 19.03 -43.15
N PRO A 9 -4.03 19.58 -43.59
CA PRO A 9 -5.18 18.78 -44.04
C PRO A 9 -4.90 17.92 -45.29
N ASP A 10 -3.73 18.07 -45.92
CA ASP A 10 -3.24 17.20 -46.99
C ASP A 10 -2.48 15.95 -46.50
N TYR A 11 -2.04 15.93 -45.23
CA TYR A 11 -1.31 14.80 -44.66
C TYR A 11 -2.28 13.75 -44.08
N ASN A 12 -3.07 13.15 -44.95
CA ASN A 12 -4.01 12.09 -44.59
C ASN A 12 -3.82 10.85 -45.47
N PHE A 13 -4.27 9.70 -44.96
CA PHE A 13 -4.13 8.42 -45.63
C PHE A 13 -4.71 8.46 -47.05
N GLU A 14 -5.88 9.05 -47.25
CA GLU A 14 -6.59 9.03 -48.53
C GLU A 14 -5.86 9.82 -49.63
N LYS A 15 -5.33 11.01 -49.32
CA LYS A 15 -4.60 11.85 -50.27
C LYS A 15 -3.22 11.28 -50.58
N VAL A 16 -2.52 10.75 -49.58
CA VAL A 16 -1.20 10.14 -49.79
C VAL A 16 -1.31 8.81 -50.52
N ASN A 17 -2.33 8.00 -50.22
CA ASN A 17 -2.59 6.73 -50.92
C ASN A 17 -3.02 6.96 -52.38
N ARG A 18 -3.74 8.06 -52.66
CA ARG A 18 -4.09 8.50 -54.02
C ARG A 18 -2.85 8.94 -54.81
N ALA A 19 -1.90 9.59 -54.16
CA ALA A 19 -0.64 10.00 -54.78
C ALA A 19 0.36 8.84 -54.93
N SER A 20 0.39 7.91 -53.99
CA SER A 20 1.23 6.71 -54.02
C SER A 20 0.68 5.61 -53.11
N MET A 21 0.32 4.47 -53.71
CA MET A 21 -0.21 3.30 -52.98
C MET A 21 0.80 2.69 -52.00
N ALA A 22 2.11 2.82 -52.26
CA ALA A 22 3.14 2.34 -51.35
C ALA A 22 3.31 3.27 -50.13
N CYS A 23 3.09 4.58 -50.31
CA CYS A 23 3.28 5.56 -49.25
C CYS A 23 2.06 5.69 -48.31
N GLY A 24 0.87 5.27 -48.75
CA GLY A 24 -0.35 5.29 -47.92
C GLY A 24 -0.20 4.54 -46.59
N PRO A 25 0.17 3.24 -46.59
CA PRO A 25 0.39 2.47 -45.37
C PRO A 25 1.47 3.05 -44.45
N MET A 26 2.54 3.63 -45.02
CA MET A 26 3.61 4.26 -44.24
C MET A 26 3.14 5.49 -43.47
N VAL A 27 2.28 6.31 -44.08
CA VAL A 27 1.69 7.48 -43.40
C VAL A 27 0.72 7.04 -42.31
N LYS A 28 -0.09 6.00 -42.54
CA LYS A 28 -0.97 5.44 -41.50
C LYS A 28 -0.17 4.94 -40.30
N TRP A 29 0.94 4.23 -40.54
CA TRP A 29 1.86 3.79 -39.49
C TRP A 29 2.49 4.97 -38.75
N ALA A 30 2.99 5.98 -39.47
CA ALA A 30 3.60 7.16 -38.86
C ALA A 30 2.62 7.95 -37.97
N ILE A 31 1.36 8.12 -38.40
CA ILE A 31 0.31 8.75 -37.59
C ILE A 31 0.09 7.96 -36.30
N ALA A 32 -0.10 6.63 -36.41
CA ALA A 32 -0.32 5.76 -35.26
C ALA A 32 0.86 5.81 -34.27
N GLN A 33 2.11 5.88 -34.77
CA GLN A 33 3.29 6.00 -33.90
C GLN A 33 3.33 7.33 -33.14
N VAL A 34 2.94 8.44 -33.79
CA VAL A 34 2.91 9.75 -33.13
C VAL A 34 1.78 9.82 -32.10
N GLU A 35 0.61 9.26 -32.41
CA GLU A 35 -0.51 9.17 -31.45
C GLU A 35 -0.16 8.29 -30.25
N TYR A 36 0.49 7.15 -30.51
CA TYR A 36 0.98 6.26 -29.45
C TYR A 36 2.01 6.96 -28.55
N ALA A 37 2.97 7.68 -29.13
CA ALA A 37 3.98 8.41 -28.37
C ALA A 37 3.36 9.49 -27.45
N ASP A 38 2.31 10.19 -27.91
CA ASP A 38 1.62 11.17 -27.08
C ASP A 38 0.74 10.52 -26.01
N MET A 39 0.13 9.37 -26.29
CA MET A 39 -0.58 8.59 -25.29
C MET A 39 0.39 8.07 -24.23
N LEU A 40 1.55 7.57 -24.64
CA LEU A 40 2.59 7.05 -23.76
C LEU A 40 3.04 8.12 -22.76
N LYS A 41 3.31 9.36 -23.22
CA LYS A 41 3.65 10.49 -22.33
C LYS A 41 2.60 10.81 -21.27
N ARG A 42 1.33 10.50 -21.53
CA ARG A 42 0.23 10.70 -20.57
C ARG A 42 0.08 9.51 -19.62
N VAL A 43 0.36 8.31 -20.10
CA VAL A 43 0.17 7.05 -19.36
C VAL A 43 1.37 6.75 -18.47
N GLU A 44 2.59 7.08 -18.89
CA GLU A 44 3.83 6.86 -18.14
C GLU A 44 3.78 7.43 -16.70
N PRO A 45 3.44 8.71 -16.46
CA PRO A 45 3.36 9.23 -15.08
C PRO A 45 2.27 8.53 -14.25
N LEU A 46 1.17 8.11 -14.87
CA LEU A 46 0.10 7.38 -14.17
C LEU A 46 0.56 5.96 -13.76
N ARG A 47 1.42 5.33 -14.57
CA ARG A 47 2.00 4.02 -14.23
C ARG A 47 3.01 4.14 -13.10
N ASP A 48 3.82 5.19 -13.10
CA ASP A 48 4.77 5.47 -12.03
C ASP A 48 4.04 5.77 -10.72
N GLU A 49 2.98 6.59 -10.78
CA GLU A 49 2.14 6.89 -9.62
C GLU A 49 1.44 5.63 -9.09
N LEU A 50 0.88 4.80 -9.98
CA LEU A 50 0.27 3.53 -9.61
C LEU A 50 1.28 2.60 -8.91
N SER A 51 2.48 2.45 -9.47
CA SER A 51 3.52 1.61 -8.87
C SER A 51 3.97 2.13 -7.50
N SER A 52 4.07 3.45 -7.34
CA SER A 52 4.36 4.09 -6.05
C SER A 52 3.24 3.81 -5.04
N LEU A 53 1.98 3.95 -5.45
CA LEU A 53 0.82 3.69 -4.59
C LEU A 53 0.71 2.21 -4.19
N GLU A 54 0.96 1.28 -5.11
CA GLU A 54 1.02 -0.15 -4.81
C GLU A 54 2.10 -0.47 -3.77
N ARG A 55 3.29 0.12 -3.91
CA ARG A 55 4.38 -0.05 -2.94
C ARG A 55 4.03 0.52 -1.57
N GLN A 56 3.36 1.68 -1.52
CA GLN A 56 2.90 2.27 -0.27
C GLN A 56 1.81 1.41 0.38
N ALA A 57 0.87 0.88 -0.40
CA ALA A 57 -0.17 -0.01 0.09
C ALA A 57 0.43 -1.29 0.68
N ASP A 58 1.37 -1.93 -0.01
CA ASP A 58 2.09 -3.12 0.50
C ASP A 58 2.83 -2.83 1.79
N THR A 59 3.48 -1.67 1.87
CA THR A 59 4.19 -1.23 3.08
C THR A 59 3.21 -1.02 4.23
N ASN A 60 2.06 -0.38 3.99
CA ASN A 60 1.03 -0.17 5.00
C ASN A 60 0.40 -1.48 5.46
N ILE A 61 0.18 -2.45 4.56
CA ILE A 61 -0.32 -3.78 4.92
C ILE A 61 0.67 -4.49 5.83
N LYS A 62 1.97 -4.41 5.56
CA LYS A 62 3.02 -4.98 6.43
C LYS A 62 3.02 -4.33 7.81
N HIS A 63 3.09 -3.01 7.89
CA HIS A 63 3.00 -2.29 9.16
C HIS A 63 1.71 -2.62 9.93
N GLY A 64 0.58 -2.73 9.22
CA GLY A 64 -0.70 -3.09 9.83
C GLY A 64 -0.70 -4.51 10.41
N LYS A 65 0.04 -5.46 9.81
CA LYS A 65 0.22 -6.81 10.37
C LYS A 65 1.12 -6.78 11.60
N GLU A 66 2.26 -6.10 11.52
CA GLU A 66 3.20 -5.96 12.64
C GLU A 66 2.54 -5.32 13.87
N VAL A 67 1.75 -4.26 13.67
CA VAL A 67 1.00 -3.61 14.76
C VAL A 67 -0.03 -4.56 15.36
N LYS A 68 -0.74 -5.36 14.55
CA LYS A 68 -1.69 -6.35 15.07
C LYS A 68 -1.00 -7.45 15.88
N GLU A 69 0.15 -7.92 15.43
CA GLU A 69 0.95 -8.89 16.18
C GLU A 69 1.44 -8.31 17.51
N LEU A 70 1.90 -7.06 17.51
CA LEU A 70 2.29 -6.35 18.73
C LEU A 70 1.11 -6.18 19.69
N ILE A 71 -0.08 -5.85 19.20
CA ILE A 71 -1.30 -5.79 20.03
C ILE A 71 -1.57 -7.14 20.70
N ALA A 72 -1.53 -8.24 19.93
CA ALA A 72 -1.75 -9.57 20.48
C ALA A 72 -0.72 -9.95 21.57
N GLN A 73 0.56 -9.60 21.37
CA GLN A 73 1.61 -9.81 22.36
C GLN A 73 1.39 -8.97 23.63
N LEU A 74 0.95 -7.72 23.47
CA LEU A 74 0.64 -6.84 24.60
C LEU A 74 -0.58 -7.35 25.37
N GLU A 75 -1.63 -7.81 24.68
CA GLU A 75 -2.81 -8.42 25.31
C GLU A 75 -2.44 -9.66 26.13
N GLN A 76 -1.58 -10.53 25.58
CA GLN A 76 -1.07 -11.71 26.28
C GLN A 76 -0.27 -11.31 27.53
N SER A 77 0.61 -10.31 27.40
CA SER A 77 1.41 -9.81 28.53
C SER A 77 0.52 -9.20 29.62
N ILE A 78 -0.52 -8.44 29.23
CA ILE A 78 -1.50 -7.88 30.17
C ILE A 78 -2.26 -9.00 30.90
N ALA A 79 -2.64 -10.07 30.21
CA ALA A 79 -3.31 -11.20 30.84
C ALA A 79 -2.40 -11.88 31.88
N ALA A 80 -1.13 -12.13 31.55
CA ALA A 80 -0.15 -12.68 32.48
C ALA A 80 0.05 -11.79 33.71
N TYR A 81 0.23 -10.47 33.51
CA TYR A 81 0.37 -9.55 34.64
C TYR A 81 -0.88 -9.47 35.53
N LYS A 82 -2.08 -9.63 34.97
CA LYS A 82 -3.32 -9.71 35.77
C LYS A 82 -3.35 -10.96 36.64
N GLU A 83 -2.87 -12.10 36.13
CA GLU A 83 -2.78 -13.33 36.90
C GLU A 83 -1.75 -13.23 38.03
N GLU A 84 -0.55 -12.74 37.72
CA GLU A 84 0.50 -12.49 38.73
C GLU A 84 0.01 -11.53 39.82
N TYR A 85 -0.69 -10.46 39.44
CA TYR A 85 -1.26 -9.52 40.39
C TYR A 85 -2.31 -10.16 41.31
N ALA A 86 -3.17 -11.02 40.78
CA ALA A 86 -4.14 -11.77 41.58
C ALA A 86 -3.46 -12.74 42.56
N GLN A 87 -2.38 -13.41 42.13
CA GLN A 87 -1.58 -14.27 43.01
C GLN A 87 -0.92 -13.49 44.14
N LEU A 88 -0.33 -12.33 43.85
CA LEU A 88 0.28 -11.45 44.86
C LEU A 88 -0.75 -10.96 45.88
N ILE A 89 -1.96 -10.61 45.45
CA ILE A 89 -3.05 -10.25 46.37
C ILE A 89 -3.40 -11.44 47.28
N SER A 90 -3.55 -12.64 46.72
CA SER A 90 -3.87 -13.84 47.50
C SER A 90 -2.79 -14.13 48.54
N GLN A 91 -1.52 -13.99 48.19
CA GLN A 91 -0.39 -14.15 49.11
C GLN A 91 -0.40 -13.09 50.22
N ALA A 92 -0.63 -11.81 49.87
CA ALA A 92 -0.72 -10.74 50.86
C ALA A 92 -1.89 -10.96 51.84
N GLN A 93 -3.04 -11.42 51.35
CA GLN A 93 -4.19 -11.76 52.18
C GLN A 93 -3.91 -12.94 53.13
N ALA A 94 -3.22 -13.98 52.64
CA ALA A 94 -2.81 -15.11 53.45
C ALA A 94 -1.86 -14.68 54.58
N ILE A 95 -0.84 -13.89 54.27
CA ILE A 95 0.10 -13.33 55.26
C ILE A 95 -0.63 -12.49 56.32
N LYS A 96 -1.58 -11.65 55.88
CA LYS A 96 -2.38 -10.84 56.82
C LYS A 96 -3.20 -11.73 57.77
N THR A 97 -3.84 -12.77 57.25
CA THR A 97 -4.63 -13.73 58.05
C THR A 97 -3.73 -14.48 59.03
N ASP A 98 -2.54 -14.91 58.59
CA ASP A 98 -1.57 -15.58 59.46
C ASP A 98 -1.08 -14.67 60.59
N LEU A 99 -0.83 -13.39 60.30
CA LEU A 99 -0.47 -12.39 61.32
C LEU A 99 -1.59 -12.17 62.34
N GLU A 100 -2.84 -12.06 61.88
CA GLU A 100 -4.02 -11.96 62.76
C GLU A 100 -4.16 -13.20 63.67
N ASN A 101 -3.93 -14.40 63.12
CA ASN A 101 -3.96 -15.65 63.88
C ASN A 101 -2.82 -15.76 64.91
N VAL A 102 -1.63 -15.24 64.60
CA VAL A 102 -0.51 -15.21 65.55
C VAL A 102 -0.81 -14.22 66.68
N GLN A 103 -1.34 -13.04 66.36
CA GLN A 103 -1.72 -12.04 67.36
C GLN A 103 -2.76 -12.61 68.33
N ALA A 104 -3.82 -13.26 67.82
CA ALA A 104 -4.86 -13.88 68.62
C ALA A 104 -4.39 -15.06 69.51
N LYS A 105 -3.20 -15.62 69.26
CA LYS A 105 -2.59 -16.65 70.11
C LYS A 105 -1.65 -16.09 71.18
N VAL A 106 -1.21 -14.85 71.02
CA VAL A 106 -0.31 -14.16 71.96
C VAL A 106 -1.11 -13.41 73.03
N ASP A 107 -2.31 -12.94 72.69
CA ASP A 107 -3.33 -12.43 73.63
C ASP A 107 -4.05 -13.57 74.38
#